data_AF-A0A525KB30-F1
#
_entry.id   AF-A0A525KB30-F1
#
_cell.length_a   1.000
_cell.length_b   1.000
_cell.length_c   1.000
_cell.angle_alpha   90.00
_cell.angle_beta   90.00
_cell.angle_gamma   90.00
#
_symmetry.space_group_name_H-M   'P 1'
#
loop_
_entity.id
_entity.type
_entity.pdbx_description
1 polymer ?
#
loop_
_entity_poly.entity_id
_entity_poly.type
_entity_poly.pdbx_seq_one_letter_code
_entity_poly.pdbx_strand_id
1 'polypeptide(L)'
;MSTGLSDKDMAVIFKKDAGDYMIAAENLRVDENSIWLVGPTNFMRSHAIELLLKAALLANGWTVEQCRKKLGHKLVEAMDEAEALGLTLTDQTKNVIRTLSPLHEDYTFRYQTRTHFPIKQSRLMQSLNYLIGYIQ
;
A
#
# COMPACT_ATOMS: atom_id res chain seq x y z
N MET A 1 -19.89 1.89 12.65
CA MET A 1 -19.88 1.23 13.97
C MET A 1 -18.60 1.63 14.66
N SER A 2 -18.68 2.26 15.84
CA SER A 2 -17.50 2.50 16.69
C SER A 2 -17.08 1.16 17.27
N THR A 3 -15.81 0.79 17.13
CA THR A 3 -15.25 -0.48 17.63
C THR A 3 -15.10 -0.50 19.16
N GLY A 4 -15.42 0.61 19.84
CA GLY A 4 -15.17 0.79 21.28
C GLY A 4 -13.69 0.98 21.64
N LEU A 5 -12.80 0.97 20.65
CA LEU A 5 -11.36 1.13 20.82
C LEU A 5 -10.96 2.61 20.81
N SER A 6 -9.98 2.97 21.65
CA SER A 6 -9.43 4.32 21.64
C SER A 6 -8.51 4.54 20.43
N ASP A 7 -8.22 5.79 20.09
CA ASP A 7 -7.25 6.11 19.02
C ASP A 7 -5.84 5.55 19.32
N LYS A 8 -5.47 5.42 20.59
CA LYS A 8 -4.22 4.78 21.01
C LYS A 8 -4.22 3.27 20.79
N ASP A 9 -5.35 2.60 21.03
CA ASP A 9 -5.49 1.17 20.72
C ASP A 9 -5.41 0.95 19.20
N MET A 10 -6.02 1.85 18.43
CA MET A 10 -5.95 1.85 16.97
C MET A 10 -4.52 2.07 16.46
N ALA A 11 -3.71 2.88 17.15
CA ALA A 11 -2.28 3.05 16.83
C ALA A 11 -1.52 1.71 16.93
N VAL A 12 -1.79 0.91 17.97
CA VAL A 12 -1.19 -0.42 18.15
C VAL A 12 -1.62 -1.37 17.04
N ILE A 13 -2.91 -1.36 16.69
CA ILE A 13 -3.46 -2.19 15.61
C ILE A 13 -2.82 -1.82 14.27
N PHE A 14 -2.77 -0.53 13.93
CA PHE A 14 -2.17 -0.07 12.66
C PHE A 14 -0.70 -0.46 12.57
N LYS A 15 0.05 -0.32 13.67
CA LYS A 15 1.46 -0.77 13.72
C LYS A 15 1.58 -2.27 13.48
N LYS A 16 0.70 -3.09 14.08
CA LYS A 16 0.70 -4.54 13.89
C LYS A 16 0.37 -4.90 12.44
N ASP A 17 -0.72 -4.36 11.91
CA ASP A 17 -1.18 -4.63 10.55
C ASP A 17 -0.13 -4.21 9.52
N ALA A 18 0.57 -3.10 9.74
CA ALA A 18 1.68 -2.70 8.90
C ALA A 18 2.81 -3.75 8.85
N GLY A 19 3.11 -4.38 9.99
CA GLY A 19 4.05 -5.50 10.05
C GLY A 19 3.57 -6.69 9.23
N ASP A 20 2.30 -7.06 9.36
CA ASP A 20 1.68 -8.16 8.60
C ASP A 20 1.74 -7.89 7.08
N TYR A 21 1.45 -6.66 6.64
CA TYR A 21 1.59 -6.26 5.23
C TYR A 21 3.03 -6.27 4.73
N MET A 22 4.01 -5.89 5.56
CA MET A 22 5.42 -5.94 5.18
C MET A 22 5.91 -7.38 5.02
N ILE A 23 5.50 -8.28 5.93
CA ILE A 23 5.78 -9.72 5.81
C ILE A 23 5.15 -10.27 4.52
N ALA A 24 3.89 -9.92 4.23
CA ALA A 24 3.23 -10.35 3.00
C ALA A 24 3.95 -9.83 1.75
N ALA A 25 4.40 -8.57 1.75
CA ALA A 25 5.17 -8.00 0.64
C ALA A 25 6.49 -8.73 0.41
N GLU A 26 7.18 -9.15 1.47
CA GLU A 26 8.44 -9.88 1.37
C GLU A 26 8.22 -11.31 0.87
N ASN A 27 7.16 -11.98 1.31
CA ASN A 27 6.77 -13.30 0.81
C ASN A 27 6.41 -13.28 -0.69
N LEU A 28 5.82 -12.19 -1.18
CA LEU A 28 5.58 -12.00 -2.62
C LEU A 28 6.87 -11.74 -3.42
N ARG A 29 7.94 -11.30 -2.76
CA ARG A 29 9.23 -10.99 -3.41
C ARG A 29 10.06 -12.23 -3.74
N VAL A 30 9.63 -13.42 -3.33
CA VAL A 30 10.34 -14.69 -3.59
C VAL A 30 10.54 -14.94 -5.10
N ASP A 31 9.72 -14.33 -5.95
CA ASP A 31 9.95 -14.26 -7.40
C ASP A 31 10.23 -12.82 -7.84
N GLU A 32 11.47 -12.37 -7.60
CA GLU A 32 11.95 -11.01 -7.92
C GLU A 32 11.92 -10.66 -9.42
N ASN A 33 11.76 -11.66 -10.28
CA ASN A 33 11.69 -11.50 -11.73
C ASN A 33 10.26 -11.45 -12.27
N SER A 34 9.26 -11.74 -11.43
CA SER A 34 7.87 -11.68 -11.85
C SER A 34 7.37 -10.24 -11.95
N ILE A 35 7.36 -9.72 -13.17
CA ILE A 35 6.75 -8.42 -13.52
C ILE A 35 5.29 -8.32 -13.03
N TRP A 36 4.60 -9.46 -12.86
CA TRP A 36 3.22 -9.53 -12.40
C TRP A 36 3.07 -9.23 -10.90
N LEU A 37 4.12 -9.45 -10.11
CA LEU A 37 4.09 -9.24 -8.65
C LEU A 37 4.59 -7.86 -8.22
N VAL A 38 5.20 -7.09 -9.13
CA VAL A 38 5.69 -5.73 -8.83
C VAL A 38 4.58 -4.81 -8.31
N GLY A 39 3.41 -4.84 -8.94
CA GLY A 39 2.24 -4.04 -8.50
C GLY A 39 1.77 -4.43 -7.10
N PRO A 40 1.34 -5.69 -6.87
CA PRO A 40 0.91 -6.19 -5.56
C PRO A 40 1.94 -5.97 -4.44
N THR A 41 3.22 -6.24 -4.70
CA THR A 41 4.30 -6.05 -3.72
C THR A 41 4.43 -4.58 -3.30
N ASN A 42 4.41 -3.66 -4.26
CA ASN A 42 4.50 -2.23 -3.96
C ASN A 42 3.20 -1.67 -3.34
N PHE A 43 2.04 -2.23 -3.66
CA PHE A 43 0.80 -1.93 -2.93
C PHE A 43 0.93 -2.26 -1.45
N MET A 44 1.38 -3.47 -1.12
CA MET A 44 1.53 -3.90 0.28
C MET A 44 2.56 -3.06 1.04
N ARG A 45 3.70 -2.74 0.40
CA ARG A 45 4.71 -1.84 0.99
C ARG A 45 4.16 -0.44 1.25
N SER A 46 3.48 0.14 0.27
CA SER A 46 2.90 1.48 0.39
C SER A 46 1.84 1.53 1.49
N HIS A 47 1.01 0.49 1.58
CA HIS A 47 -0.01 0.41 2.63
C HIS A 47 0.59 0.20 4.02
N ALA A 48 1.65 -0.61 4.15
CA ALA A 48 2.39 -0.75 5.41
C ALA A 48 2.99 0.59 5.88
N ILE A 49 3.59 1.36 4.96
CA ILE A 49 4.12 2.70 5.24
C ILE A 49 3.00 3.63 5.73
N GLU A 50 1.86 3.66 5.02
CA GLU A 50 0.69 4.47 5.40
C GLU A 50 0.24 4.18 6.83
N LEU A 51 0.12 2.89 7.17
CA LEU A 51 -0.33 2.45 8.50
C LEU A 51 0.69 2.82 9.58
N LEU A 52 2.00 2.70 9.33
CA LEU A 52 3.03 3.13 10.28
C LEU A 52 2.99 4.63 10.54
N LEU A 53 2.86 5.45 9.49
CA LEU A 53 2.75 6.91 9.63
C LEU A 53 1.49 7.28 10.42
N LYS A 54 0.34 6.68 10.09
CA LYS A 54 -0.91 6.90 10.83
C LYS A 54 -0.81 6.42 12.27
N ALA A 55 -0.16 5.28 12.54
CA ALA A 55 0.08 4.81 13.89
C ALA A 55 0.90 5.81 14.71
N ALA A 56 1.94 6.39 14.12
CA ALA A 56 2.76 7.42 14.77
C ALA A 56 1.92 8.68 15.09
N LEU A 57 1.07 9.12 14.16
CA LEU A 57 0.17 10.26 14.38
C LEU A 57 -0.84 9.99 15.49
N LEU A 58 -1.49 8.83 15.48
CA LEU A 58 -2.45 8.42 16.51
C LEU A 58 -1.81 8.33 17.90
N ALA A 59 -0.57 7.80 17.97
CA ALA A 59 0.19 7.77 19.22
C ALA A 59 0.49 9.17 19.78
N ASN A 60 0.52 10.18 18.91
CA ASN A 60 0.77 11.59 19.23
C ASN A 60 -0.52 12.45 19.24
N GLY A 61 -1.69 11.83 19.43
CA GLY A 61 -2.94 12.53 19.72
C GLY A 61 -3.80 12.90 18.51
N TRP A 62 -3.46 12.40 17.32
CA TRP A 62 -4.40 12.41 16.20
C TRP A 62 -5.53 11.40 16.43
N THR A 63 -6.66 11.63 15.77
CA THR A 63 -7.78 10.68 15.76
C THR A 63 -7.83 9.86 14.47
N VAL A 64 -8.44 8.67 14.52
CA VAL A 64 -8.65 7.85 13.32
C VAL A 64 -9.43 8.61 12.24
N GLU A 65 -10.39 9.44 12.67
CA GLU A 65 -11.16 10.26 11.76
C GLU A 65 -10.30 11.31 11.04
N GLN A 66 -9.37 11.96 11.74
CA GLN A 66 -8.41 12.89 11.12
C GLN A 66 -7.53 12.16 10.10
N CYS A 67 -6.96 11.00 10.47
CA CYS A 67 -6.17 10.18 9.56
C CYS A 67 -6.96 9.77 8.31
N ARG A 68 -8.25 9.44 8.45
CA ARG A 68 -9.11 9.04 7.34
C ARG A 68 -9.49 10.22 6.43
N LYS A 69 -9.92 11.34 7.02
CA LYS A 69 -10.49 12.47 6.27
C LYS A 69 -9.43 13.41 5.70
N LYS A 70 -8.31 13.60 6.39
CA LYS A 70 -7.25 14.54 5.98
C LYS A 70 -6.19 13.87 5.11
N LEU A 71 -5.72 12.69 5.53
CA LEU A 71 -4.56 12.05 4.90
C LEU A 71 -4.96 11.03 3.84
N GLY A 72 -5.96 10.18 4.09
CA GLY A 72 -6.35 9.16 3.12
C GLY A 72 -5.17 8.28 2.73
N HIS A 73 -4.79 8.27 1.45
CA HIS A 73 -3.62 7.54 0.90
C HIS A 73 -2.40 8.42 0.62
N LYS A 74 -2.39 9.66 1.10
CA LYS A 74 -1.34 10.64 0.81
C LYS A 74 -0.14 10.44 1.73
N LEU A 75 0.83 9.66 1.28
CA LEU A 75 1.98 9.26 2.11
C LEU A 75 2.88 10.45 2.46
N VAL A 76 3.10 11.39 1.53
CA VAL A 76 3.92 12.58 1.80
C VAL A 76 3.28 13.48 2.85
N GLU A 77 1.98 13.77 2.74
CA GLU A 77 1.27 14.57 3.76
C GLU A 77 1.32 13.87 5.14
N ALA A 78 1.13 12.54 5.19
CA ALA A 78 1.22 11.79 6.43
C ALA A 78 2.64 11.79 7.04
N MET A 79 3.67 11.76 6.19
CA MET A 79 5.07 11.87 6.59
C MET A 79 5.37 13.24 7.18
N ASP A 80 4.99 14.32 6.49
CA ASP A 80 5.25 15.69 6.92
C ASP A 80 4.60 16.00 8.28
N GLU A 81 3.35 15.56 8.47
CA GLU A 81 2.64 15.68 9.75
C GLU A 81 3.32 14.86 10.87
N ALA A 82 3.80 13.65 10.55
CA ALA A 82 4.50 12.83 11.53
C ALA A 82 5.86 13.44 11.93
N GLU A 83 6.60 14.01 10.97
CA GLU A 83 7.86 14.73 11.25
C GLU A 83 7.61 15.99 12.08
N ALA A 84 6.51 16.72 11.83
CA ALA A 84 6.12 17.88 12.63
C ALA A 84 5.83 17.53 14.11
N LEU A 85 5.46 16.27 14.39
CA LEU A 85 5.28 15.73 15.74
C LEU A 85 6.57 15.10 16.32
N GLY A 86 7.70 15.22 15.62
CA GLY A 86 9.01 14.76 16.08
C GLY A 86 9.43 13.38 15.60
N LEU A 87 8.70 12.74 14.67
CA LEU A 87 9.19 11.53 14.01
C LEU A 87 10.42 11.87 13.17
N THR A 88 11.56 11.24 13.48
CA THR A 88 12.78 11.41 12.68
C THR A 88 12.91 10.28 11.69
N LEU A 89 12.92 10.60 10.40
CA LEU A 89 13.14 9.63 9.31
C LEU A 89 14.47 9.90 8.61
N THR A 90 15.13 8.83 8.16
CA THR A 90 16.33 8.95 7.33
C THR A 90 15.97 9.48 5.94
N ASP A 91 16.91 10.14 5.26
CA ASP A 91 16.70 10.64 3.89
C ASP A 91 16.35 9.50 2.92
N GLN A 92 16.93 8.31 3.11
CA GLN A 92 16.59 7.12 2.34
C GLN A 92 15.12 6.76 2.50
N THR A 93 14.61 6.74 3.73
CA THR A 93 13.19 6.46 4.01
C THR A 93 12.28 7.50 3.36
N LYS A 94 12.62 8.80 3.49
CA LYS A 94 11.85 9.88 2.86
C LYS A 94 11.81 9.75 1.34
N ASN A 95 12.92 9.38 0.72
CA ASN A 95 12.99 9.20 -0.74
C ASN A 95 12.11 8.02 -1.21
N VAL A 96 12.08 6.92 -0.47
CA VAL A 96 11.16 5.80 -0.75
C VAL A 96 9.71 6.25 -0.66
N ILE A 97 9.34 6.98 0.41
CA ILE A 97 7.98 7.51 0.61
C ILE A 97 7.57 8.41 -0.57
N ARG A 98 8.41 9.38 -0.94
CA ARG A 98 8.15 10.28 -2.07
C ARG A 98 7.99 9.55 -3.40
N THR A 99 8.78 8.49 -3.62
CA THR A 99 8.70 7.68 -4.84
C THR A 99 7.37 6.91 -4.93
N LEU A 100 6.90 6.35 -3.80
CA LEU A 100 5.69 5.54 -3.75
C LEU A 100 4.39 6.36 -3.67
N SER A 101 4.45 7.57 -3.10
CA SER A 101 3.26 8.39 -2.82
C SER A 101 2.34 8.60 -4.03
N PRO A 102 2.80 9.08 -5.21
CA PRO A 102 1.88 9.31 -6.32
C PRO A 102 1.23 8.01 -6.82
N LEU A 103 1.98 6.91 -6.83
CA LEU A 103 1.48 5.60 -7.28
C LEU A 103 0.43 5.02 -6.32
N HIS A 104 0.60 5.26 -5.02
CA HIS A 104 -0.32 4.79 -3.98
C HIS A 104 -1.58 5.65 -3.89
N GLU A 105 -1.43 6.97 -4.03
CA GLU A 105 -2.54 7.93 -4.04
C GLU A 105 -3.49 7.71 -5.23
N ASP A 106 -2.93 7.52 -6.43
CA ASP A 106 -3.71 7.27 -7.66
C ASP A 106 -4.20 5.81 -7.80
N TYR A 107 -4.05 4.98 -6.77
CA TYR A 107 -4.41 3.56 -6.80
C TYR A 107 -3.74 2.76 -7.94
N THR A 108 -2.60 3.24 -8.45
CA THR A 108 -1.91 2.70 -9.65
C THR A 108 -1.55 1.22 -9.48
N PHE A 109 -1.16 0.82 -8.27
CA PHE A 109 -0.83 -0.58 -7.98
C PHE A 109 -2.03 -1.53 -8.00
N ARG A 110 -3.26 -0.99 -7.84
CA ARG A 110 -4.51 -1.77 -7.80
C ARG A 110 -5.18 -1.80 -9.16
N TYR A 111 -5.06 -0.72 -9.91
CA TYR A 111 -5.61 -0.57 -11.25
C TYR A 111 -4.47 -0.25 -12.20
N GLN A 112 -3.86 -1.29 -12.77
CA GLN A 112 -2.98 -1.09 -13.92
C GLN A 112 -3.80 -0.45 -15.04
N THR A 113 -3.66 0.86 -15.23
CA THR A 113 -3.97 1.46 -16.51
C THR A 113 -2.98 0.82 -17.49
N ARG A 114 -3.42 -0.20 -18.22
CA ARG A 114 -2.70 -0.80 -19.35
C ARG A 114 -2.58 0.23 -20.47
N THR A 115 -1.91 1.34 -20.20
CA THR A 115 -1.50 2.30 -21.23
C THR A 115 -0.17 1.79 -21.76
N HIS A 116 -0.27 1.00 -22.85
CA HIS A 116 0.80 0.60 -23.76
C HIS A 116 1.95 -0.26 -23.23
N PHE A 117 1.69 -1.56 -23.08
CA PHE A 117 2.61 -2.56 -23.61
C PHE A 117 1.93 -3.21 -24.82
N PRO A 118 2.47 -3.10 -26.06
CA PRO A 118 1.87 -3.70 -27.25
C PRO A 118 2.16 -5.20 -27.25
N ILE A 119 1.58 -5.94 -26.30
CA ILE A 119 1.46 -7.39 -26.43
C ILE A 119 0.23 -7.62 -27.30
N LYS A 120 0.45 -7.99 -28.57
CA LYS A 120 -0.61 -8.41 -29.50
C LYS A 120 -1.57 -9.35 -28.77
N GLN A 121 -2.79 -8.90 -28.53
CA GLN A 121 -3.85 -9.60 -27.78
C GLN A 121 -4.35 -10.90 -28.45
N SER A 122 -3.69 -11.42 -29.48
CA SER A 122 -4.21 -12.55 -30.27
C SER A 122 -3.82 -13.94 -29.77
N ARG A 123 -3.00 -14.09 -28.71
CA ARG A 123 -2.62 -15.42 -28.17
C ARG A 123 -3.16 -15.77 -26.78
N LEU A 124 -3.47 -14.79 -25.92
CA LEU A 124 -3.93 -15.07 -24.55
C LEU A 124 -5.40 -15.54 -24.49
N MET A 125 -6.24 -15.08 -25.42
CA MET A 125 -7.65 -15.49 -25.50
C MET A 125 -7.85 -16.90 -26.07
N GLN A 126 -6.85 -17.44 -26.78
CA GLN A 126 -6.93 -18.79 -27.35
C GLN A 126 -6.71 -19.89 -26.28
N SER A 127 -5.90 -19.59 -25.26
CA SER A 127 -5.62 -20.47 -24.12
C SER A 127 -6.75 -20.54 -23.08
N LEU A 128 -7.61 -19.53 -22.97
CA LEU A 128 -8.73 -19.51 -22.01
C LEU A 128 -9.97 -20.26 -22.52
N ASN A 129 -10.24 -20.23 -23.83
CA ASN A 129 -11.35 -20.99 -24.42
C ASN A 129 -11.12 -22.52 -24.39
N TYR A 130 -9.87 -22.97 -24.36
CA TYR A 130 -9.55 -24.40 -24.26
C TYR A 130 -9.83 -24.99 -22.88
N LEU A 131 -9.77 -24.18 -21.82
CA LEU A 131 -10.04 -24.63 -20.44
C LEU A 131 -11.54 -24.62 -20.10
N ILE A 132 -12.31 -23.69 -20.67
CA ILE A 132 -13.76 -23.59 -20.46
C ILE A 132 -14.51 -24.69 -21.22
N GLY A 133 -13.98 -25.17 -22.35
CA GLY A 133 -14.55 -26.31 -23.10
C GLY A 133 -14.22 -27.70 -22.55
N TYR A 134 -13.34 -27.82 -21.55
CA TYR A 134 -12.94 -29.11 -20.95
C TYR A 134 -13.62 -29.40 -19.60
N ILE A 135 -14.54 -28.53 -19.19
CA ILE A 135 -15.44 -28.76 -18.05
C ILE A 135 -16.88 -28.77 -18.62
N GLN A 136 -17.22 -29.89 -19.25
CA GLN A 136 -18.60 -30.38 -19.38
C GLN A 136 -18.67 -31.76 -18.74
#